data_AF-A0A180FXK0-F1
#
_entry.id   AF-A0A180FXK0-F1
#
_cell.length_a   1.000
_cell.length_b   1.000
_cell.length_c   1.000
_cell.angle_alpha   90.00
_cell.angle_beta   90.00
_cell.angle_gamma   90.00
#
_symmetry.space_group_name_H-M   'P 1'
#
loop_
_entity.id
_entity.type
_entity.pdbx_description
1 polymer ?
#
loop_
_entity_poly.entity_id
_entity_poly.type
_entity_poly.pdbx_seq_one_letter_code
_entity_poly.pdbx_strand_id
1 'polypeptide(L)'
;NHLTDLQSLIRILKLAPWDNESICQRCLIPKIKVGAPEAIKSLTRLMESVCLRRTKDVLLNLPSKVEHAVVVRCSSKWEPHLRDLHARFICTFGRLWKSGKQWDHAEFFQQLTMLRQFCNHPIFARTELPIQPTWQWQDSGKIIHLVESLEALFIRPQRSERPKAVVFSSFVAFLEM
;
A
#
# COMPACT_ATOMS: atom_id res chain seq x y z
N ASN A 1 -8.39 7.73 1.69
CA ASN A 1 -9.16 7.18 2.83
C ASN A 1 -9.29 8.22 3.92
N HIS A 2 -9.99 9.30 3.59
CA HIS A 2 -10.35 10.36 4.53
C HIS A 2 -11.88 10.46 4.59
N LEU A 3 -12.42 10.97 5.70
CA LEU A 3 -13.85 11.24 5.81
C LEU A 3 -14.35 12.27 4.77
N THR A 4 -13.44 13.10 4.25
CA THR A 4 -13.70 14.04 3.15
C THR A 4 -13.99 13.31 1.82
N ASP A 5 -13.40 12.13 1.60
CA ASP A 5 -13.69 11.30 0.43
C ASP A 5 -15.14 10.83 0.49
N LEU A 6 -15.59 10.38 1.68
CA LEU A 6 -16.97 9.98 1.92
C LEU A 6 -17.95 11.16 1.76
N GLN A 7 -17.61 12.33 2.29
CA GLN A 7 -18.41 13.54 2.09
C GLN A 7 -18.55 13.89 0.60
N SER A 8 -17.49 13.76 -0.18
CA SER A 8 -17.53 13.99 -1.63
C SER A 8 -18.50 13.05 -2.33
N LEU A 9 -18.52 11.77 -1.93
CA LEU A 9 -19.49 10.79 -2.43
C LEU A 9 -20.94 11.13 -2.03
N ILE A 10 -21.17 11.52 -0.77
CA ILE A 10 -22.47 11.96 -0.27
C ILE A 10 -22.98 13.19 -1.05
N ARG A 11 -22.09 14.14 -1.36
CA ARG A 11 -22.42 15.33 -2.16
C ARG A 11 -22.82 14.97 -3.59
N ILE A 12 -22.12 14.01 -4.22
CA ILE A 12 -22.49 13.51 -5.56
C ILE A 12 -23.90 12.91 -5.54
N LEU A 13 -24.24 12.17 -4.49
CA LEU A 13 -25.56 11.57 -4.30
C LEU A 13 -26.64 12.57 -3.81
N LYS A 14 -26.27 13.83 -3.56
CA LYS A 14 -27.16 14.91 -3.10
C LYS A 14 -27.99 14.54 -1.86
N LEU A 15 -27.36 13.87 -0.90
CA LEU A 15 -28.02 13.40 0.32
C LEU A 15 -28.09 14.51 1.38
N ALA A 16 -29.20 15.23 1.40
CA ALA A 16 -29.46 16.26 2.41
C ALA A 16 -29.56 15.66 3.84
N PRO A 17 -29.09 16.38 4.88
CA PRO A 17 -28.40 17.67 4.86
C PRO A 17 -26.87 17.54 4.68
N TRP A 18 -26.37 16.33 4.46
CA TRP A 18 -24.94 16.00 4.52
C TRP A 18 -24.17 16.33 3.24
N ASP A 19 -24.89 16.60 2.15
CA ASP A 19 -24.36 17.16 0.92
C ASP A 19 -23.84 18.60 1.11
N ASN A 20 -24.31 19.31 2.14
CA ASN A 20 -23.76 20.59 2.55
C ASN A 20 -22.45 20.41 3.34
N GLU A 21 -21.36 20.87 2.74
CA GLU A 21 -20.02 20.80 3.31
C GLU A 21 -19.90 21.46 4.69
N SER A 22 -20.46 22.66 4.87
CA SER A 22 -20.36 23.38 6.14
C SER A 22 -21.04 22.62 7.28
N ILE A 23 -22.19 21.99 7.00
CA ILE A 23 -22.94 21.20 7.98
C ILE A 23 -22.15 19.93 8.32
N CYS A 24 -21.64 19.23 7.31
CA CYS A 24 -20.88 18.00 7.50
C CYS A 24 -19.58 18.24 8.29
N GLN A 25 -18.81 19.27 7.92
CA GLN A 25 -17.56 19.63 8.60
C GLN A 25 -17.77 20.11 10.04
N ARG A 26 -18.88 20.79 10.33
CA ARG A 26 -19.17 21.28 11.69
C ARG A 26 -19.77 20.20 12.59
N CYS A 27 -20.67 19.39 12.05
CA CYS A 27 -21.54 18.55 12.88
C CYS A 27 -21.16 17.06 12.87
N LEU A 28 -20.70 16.54 11.73
CA LEU A 28 -20.53 15.10 11.52
C LEU A 28 -19.06 14.67 11.61
N ILE A 29 -18.18 15.29 10.80
CA ILE A 29 -16.76 14.91 10.71
C ILE A 29 -16.03 14.97 12.06
N PRO A 30 -16.14 16.05 12.88
CA PRO A 30 -15.42 16.14 14.14
C PRO A 30 -15.87 15.07 15.13
N LYS A 31 -17.19 14.81 15.17
CA LYS A 31 -17.78 13.80 16.05
C LYS A 31 -17.39 12.38 15.65
N ILE A 32 -17.28 12.07 14.36
CA ILE A 32 -16.77 10.78 13.89
C ILE A 32 -15.28 10.65 14.23
N LYS A 33 -14.48 11.70 14.06
CA LYS A 33 -13.03 11.67 14.35
C LYS A 33 -12.72 11.29 15.80
N VAL A 34 -13.56 11.72 16.74
CA VAL A 34 -13.43 11.37 18.18
C VAL A 34 -14.18 10.09 18.55
N GLY A 35 -14.80 9.41 17.58
CA GLY A 35 -15.52 8.15 17.81
C GLY A 35 -16.85 8.30 18.57
N ALA A 36 -17.53 9.44 18.47
CA ALA A 36 -18.79 9.67 19.17
C ALA A 36 -19.87 8.67 18.70
N PRO A 37 -20.46 7.85 19.61
CA PRO A 37 -21.38 6.77 19.24
C PRO A 37 -22.59 7.24 18.41
N GLU A 38 -23.16 8.40 18.75
CA GLU A 38 -24.31 8.97 18.04
C GLU A 38 -24.00 9.37 16.60
N ALA A 39 -22.78 9.87 16.35
CA ALA A 39 -22.34 10.24 15.02
C ALA A 39 -22.07 8.99 14.17
N ILE A 40 -21.48 7.95 14.76
CA ILE A 40 -21.30 6.65 14.10
C ILE A 40 -22.65 6.05 13.75
N LYS A 41 -23.59 5.98 14.69
CA LYS A 41 -24.94 5.44 14.47
C LYS A 41 -25.71 6.21 13.38
N SER A 42 -25.59 7.53 13.36
CA SER A 42 -26.19 8.37 12.32
C SER A 42 -25.59 8.10 10.95
N LEU A 43 -24.26 7.98 10.87
CA LEU A 43 -23.59 7.63 9.61
C LEU A 43 -23.96 6.22 9.15
N THR A 44 -23.99 5.23 10.05
CA THR A 44 -24.36 3.86 9.73
C THR A 44 -25.76 3.81 9.13
N ARG A 45 -26.74 4.47 9.75
CA ARG A 45 -28.12 4.56 9.21
C ARG A 45 -28.18 5.21 7.83
N LEU A 46 -27.40 6.27 7.61
CA LEU A 46 -27.29 6.89 6.28
C LEU A 46 -26.69 5.92 5.27
N MET A 47 -25.63 5.20 5.62
CA MET A 47 -25.00 4.23 4.72
C MET A 47 -25.90 3.03 4.45
N GLU A 48 -26.69 2.57 5.42
CA GLU A 48 -27.67 1.49 5.25
C GLU A 48 -28.79 1.86 4.27
N SER A 49 -29.16 3.15 4.19
CA SER A 49 -30.23 3.59 3.27
C SER A 49 -29.74 3.83 1.84
N VAL A 50 -28.44 4.06 1.63
CA VAL A 50 -27.89 4.43 0.31
C VAL A 50 -26.90 3.42 -0.27
N CYS A 51 -26.34 2.54 0.56
CA CYS A 51 -25.38 1.53 0.14
C CYS A 51 -25.93 0.13 0.37
N LEU A 52 -25.86 -0.70 -0.66
CA LEU A 52 -26.02 -2.14 -0.51
C LEU A 52 -24.64 -2.78 -0.30
N ARG A 53 -24.28 -3.05 0.96
CA ARG A 53 -23.05 -3.77 1.31
C ARG A 53 -23.41 -5.18 1.78
N ARG A 54 -22.91 -6.19 1.06
CA ARG A 54 -23.06 -7.61 1.44
C ARG A 54 -21.68 -8.21 1.66
N THR A 55 -21.55 -9.03 2.69
CA THR A 55 -20.30 -9.68 3.05
C THR A 55 -20.29 -11.12 2.52
N LYS A 56 -19.10 -11.67 2.27
CA LYS A 56 -18.96 -12.98 1.59
C LYS A 56 -19.50 -14.13 2.44
N ASP A 57 -19.39 -14.01 3.76
CA ASP A 57 -19.85 -14.95 4.79
C ASP A 57 -21.38 -15.15 4.79
N VAL A 58 -22.15 -14.14 4.39
CA VAL A 58 -23.62 -14.21 4.43
C VAL A 58 -24.21 -14.86 3.17
N LEU A 59 -23.48 -14.88 2.05
CA LEU A 59 -24.03 -15.24 0.73
C LEU A 59 -23.39 -16.44 0.06
N LEU A 60 -22.13 -16.77 0.38
CA LEU A 60 -21.37 -17.78 -0.35
C LEU A 60 -20.58 -18.67 0.61
N ASN A 61 -20.66 -19.99 0.41
CA ASN A 61 -19.82 -20.98 1.08
C ASN A 61 -18.40 -20.99 0.47
N LEU A 62 -17.73 -19.83 0.47
CA LEU A 62 -16.37 -19.71 -0.02
C LEU A 62 -15.38 -20.19 1.04
N PRO A 63 -14.28 -20.85 0.64
CA PRO A 63 -13.18 -21.12 1.55
C PRO A 63 -12.65 -19.83 2.19
N SER A 64 -12.26 -19.92 3.47
CA SER A 64 -11.65 -18.80 4.19
C SER A 64 -10.42 -18.28 3.44
N LYS A 65 -10.34 -16.96 3.27
CA LYS A 65 -9.15 -16.31 2.75
C LYS A 65 -8.01 -16.50 3.75
N VAL A 66 -6.88 -17.02 3.29
CA VAL A 66 -5.66 -17.10 4.08
C VAL A 66 -4.72 -15.99 3.62
N GLU A 67 -4.22 -15.22 4.56
CA GLU A 67 -3.26 -14.13 4.31
C GLU A 67 -1.96 -14.41 5.06
N HIS A 68 -0.84 -14.32 4.35
CA HIS A 68 0.49 -14.48 4.93
C HIS A 68 1.35 -13.27 4.56
N ALA A 69 1.93 -12.62 5.55
CA ALA A 69 2.96 -11.62 5.36
C ALA A 69 4.32 -12.31 5.28
N VAL A 70 4.96 -12.25 4.12
CA VAL A 70 6.30 -12.81 3.92
C VAL A 70 7.32 -11.69 4.06
N VAL A 71 8.25 -11.86 5.02
CA VAL A 71 9.40 -10.96 5.17
C VAL A 71 10.53 -11.46 4.28
N VAL A 72 10.89 -10.65 3.29
CA VAL A 72 11.96 -10.94 2.34
C VAL A 72 13.17 -10.08 2.67
N ARG A 73 14.35 -10.69 2.68
CA ARG A 73 15.61 -9.96 2.91
C ARG A 73 16.16 -9.40 1.60
N CYS A 74 16.80 -8.23 1.69
CA CYS A 74 17.64 -7.74 0.61
C CYS A 74 18.85 -8.66 0.45
N SER A 75 19.34 -8.87 -0.77
CA SER A 75 20.53 -9.68 -0.97
C SER A 75 21.75 -8.99 -0.35
N SER A 76 22.71 -9.79 0.12
CA SER A 76 23.92 -9.29 0.78
C SER A 76 24.71 -8.27 -0.05
N LYS A 77 24.66 -8.40 -1.38
CA LYS A 77 25.24 -7.46 -2.35
C LYS A 77 24.64 -6.05 -2.24
N TRP A 78 23.33 -5.95 -2.04
CA TRP A 78 22.58 -4.68 -2.12
C TRP A 78 22.21 -4.10 -0.76
N GLU A 79 22.26 -4.91 0.29
CA GLU A 79 21.91 -4.51 1.65
C GLU A 79 22.71 -3.30 2.17
N PRO A 80 24.04 -3.18 1.94
CA PRO A 80 24.78 -1.98 2.35
C PRO A 80 24.26 -0.70 1.68
N HIS A 81 23.93 -0.78 0.39
CA HIS A 81 23.42 0.36 -0.38
C HIS A 81 22.03 0.78 0.09
N LEU A 82 21.14 -0.19 0.36
CA LEU A 82 19.83 0.09 0.94
C LEU A 82 19.95 0.78 2.31
N ARG A 83 20.88 0.30 3.15
CA ARG A 83 21.13 0.92 4.46
C ARG A 83 21.61 2.35 4.34
N ASP A 84 22.54 2.64 3.42
CA ASP A 84 23.02 4.00 3.17
C ASP A 84 21.87 4.91 2.69
N LEU A 85 21.12 4.49 1.68
CA LEU A 85 19.97 5.26 1.15
C LEU A 85 18.94 5.55 2.24
N HIS A 86 18.64 4.56 3.07
CA HIS A 86 17.70 4.71 4.18
C HIS A 86 18.25 5.64 5.28
N ALA A 87 19.54 5.54 5.61
CA ALA A 87 20.18 6.43 6.57
C ALA A 87 20.16 7.89 6.07
N ARG A 88 20.50 8.13 4.80
CA ARG A 88 20.40 9.45 4.16
C ARG A 88 18.98 9.99 4.26
N PHE A 89 17.98 9.20 3.89
CA PHE A 89 16.57 9.57 3.98
C PHE A 89 16.14 9.96 5.40
N ILE A 90 16.53 9.19 6.42
CA ILE A 90 16.21 9.49 7.83
C ILE A 90 16.91 10.78 8.29
N CYS A 91 18.16 11.02 7.88
CA CYS A 91 18.87 12.25 8.23
C CYS A 91 18.18 13.48 7.61
N THR A 92 17.69 13.36 6.38
CA THR A 92 17.07 14.48 5.65
C THR A 92 15.62 14.74 6.08
N PHE A 93 14.82 13.68 6.29
CA PHE A 93 13.37 13.80 6.50
C PHE A 93 12.84 13.13 7.76
N GLY A 94 13.68 12.36 8.46
CA GLY A 94 13.29 11.65 9.67
C GLY A 94 13.22 12.56 10.89
N ARG A 95 12.87 11.96 12.04
CA ARG A 95 12.78 12.67 13.34
C ARG A 95 14.12 13.28 13.81
N LEU A 96 15.23 12.90 13.18
CA LEU A 96 16.56 13.45 13.42
C LEU A 96 16.81 14.78 12.71
N TRP A 97 15.86 15.24 11.91
CA TRP A 97 15.94 16.49 11.18
C TRP A 97 15.82 17.69 12.14
N LYS A 98 16.89 18.48 12.26
CA LYS A 98 17.07 19.54 13.28
C LYS A 98 16.98 20.98 12.76
N SER A 99 16.80 21.21 11.44
CA SER A 99 17.04 22.55 10.87
C SER A 99 15.86 23.53 10.91
N GLY A 100 14.66 23.10 11.34
CA GLY A 100 13.49 23.98 11.44
C GLY A 100 12.93 24.52 10.11
N LYS A 101 13.59 24.28 8.96
CA LYS A 101 13.15 24.67 7.61
C LYS A 101 12.13 23.70 7.01
N GLN A 102 10.98 24.16 6.51
CA GLN A 102 10.05 23.24 5.83
C GLN A 102 10.77 22.37 4.75
N TRP A 103 10.68 21.04 4.90
CA TRP A 103 11.11 20.07 3.90
C TRP A 103 10.45 20.29 2.54
N ASP A 104 11.20 20.02 1.47
CA ASP A 104 10.61 19.91 0.15
C ASP A 104 9.81 18.61 0.05
N HIS A 105 8.49 18.75 -0.07
CA HIS A 105 7.58 17.62 -0.23
C HIS A 105 7.88 16.81 -1.49
N ALA A 106 8.27 17.45 -2.59
CA ALA A 106 8.60 16.77 -3.83
C ALA A 106 9.83 15.87 -3.65
N GLU A 107 10.89 16.42 -3.04
CA GLU A 107 12.12 15.67 -2.73
C GLU A 107 11.85 14.50 -1.77
N PHE A 108 11.02 14.71 -0.74
CA PHE A 108 10.63 13.64 0.17
C PHE A 108 9.95 12.48 -0.56
N PHE A 109 8.93 12.78 -1.37
CA PHE A 109 8.19 11.74 -2.09
C PHE A 109 9.03 11.07 -3.15
N GLN A 110 9.96 11.79 -3.78
CA GLN A 110 10.93 11.23 -4.71
C GLN A 110 11.84 10.22 -4.00
N GLN A 111 12.49 10.58 -2.89
CA GLN A 111 13.38 9.68 -2.17
C GLN A 111 12.63 8.49 -1.54
N LEU A 112 11.42 8.72 -1.01
CA LEU A 112 10.57 7.64 -0.48
C LEU A 112 10.17 6.66 -1.60
N THR A 113 9.79 7.18 -2.77
CA THR A 113 9.46 6.35 -3.94
C THR A 113 10.66 5.54 -4.39
N MET A 114 11.83 6.16 -4.48
CA MET A 114 13.08 5.48 -4.83
C MET A 114 13.43 4.36 -3.84
N LEU A 115 13.31 4.58 -2.53
CA LEU A 115 13.51 3.52 -1.51
C LEU A 115 12.53 2.35 -1.72
N ARG A 116 11.25 2.66 -1.97
CA ARG A 116 10.22 1.64 -2.25
C ARG A 116 10.53 0.86 -3.53
N GLN A 117 11.03 1.53 -4.56
CA GLN A 117 11.44 0.92 -5.81
C GLN A 117 12.68 0.04 -5.62
N PHE A 118 13.70 0.50 -4.88
CA PHE A 118 14.88 -0.29 -4.53
C PHE A 118 14.49 -1.60 -3.85
N CYS A 119 13.56 -1.53 -2.89
CA CYS A 119 13.03 -2.72 -2.20
C CYS A 119 12.31 -3.71 -3.12
N ASN A 120 11.92 -3.32 -4.33
CA ASN A 120 11.45 -4.24 -5.36
C ASN A 120 12.62 -4.76 -6.20
N HIS A 121 13.46 -3.88 -6.74
CA HIS A 121 14.67 -4.25 -7.46
C HIS A 121 15.68 -3.08 -7.44
N PRO A 122 16.98 -3.32 -7.19
CA PRO A 122 17.97 -2.25 -7.05
C PRO A 122 18.21 -1.44 -8.33
N ILE A 123 17.94 -2.01 -9.51
CA ILE A 123 18.02 -1.30 -10.81
C ILE A 123 17.21 -0.01 -10.85
N PHE A 124 16.13 0.10 -10.08
CA PHE A 124 15.30 1.30 -10.05
C PHE A 124 15.94 2.48 -9.32
N ALA A 125 17.02 2.24 -8.57
CA ALA A 125 17.83 3.28 -7.94
C ALA A 125 19.20 3.42 -8.62
N ARG A 126 19.36 2.96 -9.86
CA ARG A 126 20.64 2.96 -10.60
C ARG A 126 21.34 4.32 -10.67
N THR A 127 20.61 5.43 -10.57
CA THR A 127 21.18 6.78 -10.55
C THR A 127 21.91 7.10 -9.25
N GLU A 128 21.55 6.42 -8.16
CA GLU A 128 22.17 6.57 -6.82
C GLU A 128 23.22 5.49 -6.53
N LEU A 129 23.41 4.54 -7.46
CA LEU A 129 24.27 3.38 -7.26
C LEU A 129 25.51 3.48 -8.14
N PRO A 130 26.63 2.87 -7.73
CA PRO A 130 27.78 2.71 -8.61
C PRO A 130 27.38 2.03 -9.92
N ILE A 131 27.98 2.47 -11.03
CA ILE A 131 27.72 1.90 -12.36
C ILE A 131 27.98 0.39 -12.30
N GLN A 132 26.92 -0.40 -12.53
CA GLN A 132 27.03 -1.85 -12.64
C GLN A 132 26.90 -2.28 -14.09
N PRO A 133 27.78 -3.16 -14.59
CA PRO A 133 27.77 -3.59 -15.98
C PRO A 133 26.59 -4.51 -16.32
N THR A 134 26.04 -5.25 -15.34
CA THR A 134 24.91 -6.16 -15.56
C THR A 134 23.99 -6.24 -14.35
N TRP A 135 22.70 -5.96 -14.56
CA TRP A 135 21.62 -6.17 -13.59
C TRP A 135 20.99 -7.54 -13.83
N GLN A 136 20.68 -8.28 -12.78
CA GLN A 136 20.12 -9.62 -12.85
C GLN A 136 18.83 -9.67 -12.05
N TRP A 137 17.82 -10.42 -12.46
CA TRP A 137 16.54 -10.50 -11.70
C TRP A 137 16.75 -11.05 -10.28
N GLN A 138 17.79 -11.88 -10.08
CA GLN A 138 18.24 -12.41 -8.80
C GLN A 138 18.77 -11.32 -7.86
N ASP A 139 19.02 -10.12 -8.35
CA ASP A 139 19.33 -8.99 -7.48
C ASP A 139 18.12 -8.59 -6.60
N SER A 140 16.90 -9.01 -6.96
CA SER A 140 15.71 -8.87 -6.13
C SER A 140 15.44 -10.10 -5.28
N GLY A 141 15.52 -9.92 -3.95
CA GLY A 141 15.05 -10.94 -3.00
C GLY A 141 13.57 -11.29 -3.18
N LYS A 142 12.74 -10.34 -3.64
CA LYS A 142 11.29 -10.59 -3.85
C LYS A 142 11.05 -11.50 -5.05
N ILE A 143 11.81 -11.30 -6.14
CA ILE A 143 11.69 -12.17 -7.33
C ILE A 143 12.21 -13.56 -6.99
N ILE A 144 13.35 -13.69 -6.31
CA ILE A 144 13.86 -15.00 -5.84
C ILE A 144 12.78 -15.74 -5.04
N HIS A 145 12.25 -15.10 -3.99
CA HIS A 145 11.23 -15.72 -3.14
C HIS A 145 9.95 -16.05 -3.93
N LEU A 146 9.54 -15.20 -4.88
CA LEU A 146 8.38 -15.44 -5.72
C LEU A 146 8.57 -16.67 -6.61
N VAL A 147 9.73 -16.79 -7.28
CA VAL A 147 10.06 -17.93 -8.14
C VAL A 147 10.04 -19.22 -7.32
N GLU A 148 10.74 -19.25 -6.19
CA GLU A 148 10.75 -20.42 -5.28
C GLU A 148 9.34 -20.81 -4.82
N SER A 149 8.50 -19.81 -4.50
CA SER A 149 7.10 -20.03 -4.08
C SER A 149 6.25 -20.61 -5.21
N LEU A 150 6.43 -20.11 -6.44
CA LEU A 150 5.69 -20.60 -7.61
C LEU A 150 6.12 -22.01 -8.00
N GLU A 151 7.42 -22.31 -7.99
CA GLU A 151 7.95 -23.65 -8.22
C GLU A 151 7.38 -24.65 -7.19
N ALA A 152 7.41 -24.30 -5.90
CA ALA A 152 6.83 -25.13 -4.85
C ALA A 152 5.31 -25.35 -5.02
N LEU A 153 4.58 -24.36 -5.53
CA LEU A 153 3.16 -24.48 -5.83
C LEU A 153 2.88 -25.41 -7.01
N PHE A 154 3.71 -25.35 -8.06
CA PHE A 154 3.52 -26.15 -9.27
C PHE A 154 3.99 -27.60 -9.14
N ILE A 155 4.97 -27.88 -8.27
CA ILE A 155 5.49 -29.25 -8.04
C ILE A 155 4.50 -30.10 -7.20
N ARG A 156 3.57 -29.50 -6.45
CA ARG A 156 2.66 -30.24 -5.56
C ARG A 156 1.71 -31.19 -6.33
N PRO A 157 1.81 -32.52 -6.13
CA PRO A 157 1.18 -33.51 -7.01
C PRO A 157 -0.29 -33.86 -6.68
N GLN A 158 -1.05 -32.99 -5.99
CA GLN A 158 -2.29 -33.46 -5.32
C GLN A 158 -3.49 -32.51 -5.32
N ARG A 159 -3.70 -31.73 -6.40
CA ARG A 159 -5.03 -31.13 -6.62
C ARG A 159 -5.49 -31.43 -8.05
N SER A 160 -6.74 -31.86 -8.17
CA SER A 160 -7.45 -32.15 -9.42
C SER A 160 -7.41 -30.98 -10.42
N GLU A 161 -7.09 -29.78 -9.93
CA GLU A 161 -6.86 -28.56 -10.71
C GLU A 161 -5.48 -27.98 -10.40
N ARG A 162 -4.75 -27.60 -11.46
CA ARG A 162 -3.46 -26.91 -11.34
C ARG A 162 -3.67 -25.54 -10.68
N PRO A 163 -2.92 -25.20 -9.61
CA PRO A 163 -3.05 -23.91 -8.96
C PRO A 163 -2.70 -22.78 -9.94
N LYS A 164 -3.42 -21.67 -9.86
CA LYS A 164 -3.13 -20.44 -10.60
C LYS A 164 -2.69 -19.35 -9.63
N ALA A 165 -1.70 -18.58 -10.02
CA ALA A 165 -1.21 -17.43 -9.26
C ALA A 165 -1.49 -16.14 -10.04
N VAL A 166 -1.82 -15.07 -9.30
CA VAL A 166 -1.95 -13.72 -9.85
C VAL A 166 -1.01 -12.82 -9.06
N VAL A 167 -0.11 -12.14 -9.77
CA VAL A 167 0.90 -11.26 -9.18
C VAL A 167 0.52 -9.81 -9.44
N PHE A 168 0.53 -8.99 -8.39
CA PHE A 168 0.23 -7.57 -8.48
C PHE A 168 1.47 -6.76 -8.08
N SER A 169 1.72 -5.67 -8.80
CA SER A 169 2.77 -4.69 -8.49
C SER A 169 2.26 -3.29 -8.76
N SER A 170 2.68 -2.33 -7.94
CA SER A 170 2.43 -0.90 -8.20
C SER A 170 3.38 -0.30 -9.23
N PHE A 171 4.44 -1.03 -9.62
CA PHE A 171 5.44 -0.57 -10.58
C PHE A 171 5.43 -1.49 -11.80
N VAL A 172 5.04 -0.95 -12.96
CA VAL A 172 4.92 -1.69 -14.23
C VAL A 172 6.27 -2.29 -14.63
N ALA A 173 7.35 -1.52 -14.53
CA ALA A 173 8.69 -1.98 -14.87
C ALA A 173 9.19 -3.17 -14.01
N PHE A 174 8.56 -3.45 -12.86
CA PHE A 174 8.87 -4.66 -12.07
C PHE A 174 8.18 -5.91 -12.63
N LEU A 175 7.05 -5.74 -13.34
CA LEU A 175 6.35 -6.84 -14.02
C LEU A 175 6.95 -7.17 -15.39
N GLU A 176 7.76 -6.28 -15.96
CA GLU A 176 8.44 -6.45 -17.25
C GLU A 176 9.80 -7.18 -17.13
N MET A 177 10.27 -7.44 -15.90
CA MET A 177 11.48 -8.24 -15.63
C MET A 177 11.21 -9.73 -15.73
#